data_AF-A0A952BEJ4-F1
#
_entry.id   AF-A0A952BEJ4-F1
#
_cell.length_a   1.000
_cell.length_b   1.000
_cell.length_c   1.000
_cell.angle_alpha   90.00
_cell.angle_beta   90.00
_cell.angle_gamma   90.00
#
_symmetry.space_group_name_H-M   'P 1'
#
loop_
_entity.id
_entity.type
_entity.pdbx_description
1 polymer ?
#
loop_
_entity_poly.entity_id
_entity_poly.type
_entity_poly.pdbx_seq_one_letter_code
_entity_poly.pdbx_strand_id
1 'polypeptide(L)'
;MTRSARLNIGDRLDIGPYELVVTDCPENKELCLTVELTRPFGDDFIGLNQRSVTELTSLGFGKTTWSILATVVTLVVCLGLPLAAALMPAQQDGVATEAGQRSPDTEAAAAEPRLALLLAAWISSADSLWISGGISNAHRYFADNCGVCHQKPFVQVEDAACLQCHEGIQQHADVNKFASASFESFSCQSCHKEHDGLQPIVLDEQAFCSSCHVRLRAMEPETRMLDVGDFGVAHPEFRPTVMTDPTVPTKVRISLADATKLKEMSNLKFPHDKHLRRLSDGGGTEPGGIQHPQKGRIELSCQDCHEPEPGGAGMLPIKMEKNCEACHGLEFDPNAKHRRLPHGKPREAVEQMREFYAMMALQGGLQDPTAPRVVQVRRMPGKTLSPEEMATSRRWAMKKAAEVAEETIGKRACGKCHFVTPPEVGSADGIWHVMPVHLVDRWMPKGRFVHRDHQQEACESCHTARTSKRAEDVMLPSIERCRDCHSGEESTGKVISVCITCHKFHQPHMGPMKASNSGRMTETKSGS
;
A
#
# COMPACT_ATOMS: atom_id res chain seq x y z
N MET A 1 26.04 -1.58 31.79
CA MET A 1 27.33 -2.30 31.85
C MET A 1 27.15 -3.53 32.74
N THR A 2 27.05 -4.71 32.16
CA THR A 2 26.87 -5.96 32.91
C THR A 2 28.26 -6.55 33.18
N ARG A 3 28.66 -6.65 34.45
CA ARG A 3 29.90 -7.35 34.83
C ARG A 3 29.59 -8.84 34.96
N SER A 4 30.29 -9.69 34.21
CA SER A 4 30.21 -11.14 34.33
C SER A 4 31.48 -11.69 35.02
N ALA A 5 31.30 -12.68 35.90
CA ALA A 5 32.37 -13.41 36.55
C ALA A 5 32.07 -14.92 36.49
N ARG A 6 33.10 -15.74 36.39
CA ARG A 6 32.99 -17.20 36.32
C ARG A 6 33.06 -17.77 37.74
N LEU A 7 32.08 -18.57 38.13
CA LEU A 7 31.98 -19.19 39.45
C LEU A 7 32.64 -20.58 39.44
N ASN A 8 33.43 -20.88 40.46
CA ASN A 8 34.07 -22.16 40.71
C ASN A 8 33.44 -22.86 41.91
N ILE A 9 33.59 -24.20 41.98
CA ILE A 9 33.16 -24.98 43.14
C ILE A 9 33.93 -24.51 44.38
N GLY A 10 33.19 -24.19 45.44
CA GLY A 10 33.70 -23.60 46.69
C GLY A 10 33.57 -22.08 46.79
N ASP A 11 33.19 -21.39 45.71
CA ASP A 11 32.97 -19.94 45.75
C ASP A 11 31.76 -19.60 46.64
N ARG A 12 31.91 -18.51 47.41
CA ARG A 12 30.89 -18.00 48.34
C ARG A 12 30.35 -16.67 47.84
N LEU A 13 29.03 -16.56 47.82
CA LEU A 13 28.30 -15.39 47.33
C LEU A 13 27.33 -14.92 48.41
N ASP A 14 27.48 -13.68 48.84
CA ASP A 14 26.53 -13.05 49.75
C ASP A 14 25.43 -12.34 48.96
N ILE A 15 24.18 -12.79 49.10
CA ILE A 15 23.00 -12.15 48.53
C ILE A 15 22.00 -11.87 49.65
N GLY A 16 21.97 -10.62 50.11
CA GLY A 16 21.13 -10.21 51.23
C GLY A 16 21.53 -10.94 52.53
N PRO A 17 20.60 -11.62 53.23
CA PRO A 17 20.91 -12.36 54.45
C PRO A 17 21.37 -13.80 54.21
N TYR A 18 21.45 -14.22 52.93
CA TYR A 18 21.81 -15.58 52.54
C TYR A 18 23.25 -15.63 52.02
N GLU A 19 24.00 -16.63 52.49
CA GLU A 19 25.26 -17.06 51.89
C GLU A 19 24.95 -18.22 50.95
N LEU A 20 25.37 -18.11 49.69
CA LEU A 20 25.30 -19.18 48.70
C LEU A 20 26.71 -19.73 48.48
N VAL A 21 26.86 -21.05 48.57
CA VAL A 21 28.13 -21.73 48.31
C VAL A 21 27.95 -22.67 47.12
N VAL A 22 28.84 -22.56 46.13
CA VAL A 22 28.82 -23.45 44.96
C VAL A 22 29.36 -24.82 45.36
N THR A 23 28.54 -25.86 45.21
CA THR A 23 28.89 -27.24 45.57
C THR A 23 28.94 -28.14 44.35
N ASP A 24 29.56 -29.31 44.52
CA ASP A 24 29.59 -30.33 43.47
C ASP A 24 28.18 -30.89 43.21
N CYS A 25 27.87 -31.18 41.95
CA CYS A 25 26.55 -31.63 41.53
C CYS A 25 26.47 -33.15 41.38
N PRO A 26 25.35 -33.79 41.74
CA PRO A 26 25.06 -35.15 41.29
C PRO A 26 24.87 -35.19 39.76
N GLU A 27 25.10 -36.37 39.15
CA GLU A 27 24.96 -36.54 37.70
C GLU A 27 23.58 -36.03 37.19
N ASN A 28 23.61 -35.24 36.10
CA ASN A 28 22.48 -34.55 35.44
C ASN A 28 22.05 -33.18 36.00
N LYS A 29 22.93 -32.44 36.70
CA LYS A 29 22.68 -31.04 37.07
C LYS A 29 23.87 -30.14 36.71
N GLU A 30 23.58 -28.94 36.20
CA GLU A 30 24.59 -28.00 35.67
C GLU A 30 25.13 -27.02 36.73
N LEU A 31 24.40 -26.82 37.84
CA LEU A 31 24.82 -25.96 38.95
C LEU A 31 24.12 -26.37 40.25
N CYS A 32 24.88 -26.52 41.33
CA CYS A 32 24.38 -26.87 42.65
C CYS A 32 24.91 -25.85 43.65
N LEU A 33 24.01 -25.30 44.45
CA LEU A 33 24.29 -24.27 45.43
C LEU A 33 23.68 -24.70 46.75
N THR A 34 24.44 -24.62 47.83
CA THR A 34 23.86 -24.62 49.18
C THR A 34 23.56 -23.20 49.59
N VAL A 35 22.33 -22.97 50.05
CA VAL A 35 21.85 -21.66 50.50
C VAL A 35 21.66 -21.73 52.01
N GLU A 36 22.40 -20.91 52.75
CA GLU A 36 22.31 -20.84 54.20
C GLU A 36 21.95 -19.42 54.64
N LEU A 37 20.99 -19.30 55.56
CA LEU A 37 20.63 -18.03 56.15
C LEU A 37 21.65 -17.69 57.25
N THR A 38 22.67 -16.91 56.91
CA THR A 38 23.76 -16.57 57.82
C THR A 38 23.47 -15.33 58.67
N ARG A 39 22.46 -14.53 58.29
CA ARG A 39 21.98 -13.39 59.08
C ARG A 39 20.50 -13.60 59.39
N PRO A 40 20.08 -13.62 60.68
CA PRO A 40 18.66 -13.68 61.01
C PRO A 40 17.95 -12.49 60.38
N PHE A 41 16.81 -12.71 59.74
CA PHE A 41 15.89 -11.62 59.44
C PHE A 41 15.59 -10.93 60.78
N GLY A 42 15.99 -9.67 60.92
CA GLY A 42 15.49 -8.86 62.02
C GLY A 42 13.97 -8.89 61.95
N ASP A 43 13.31 -8.90 63.10
CA ASP A 43 11.86 -8.76 63.13
C ASP A 43 11.55 -7.35 62.60
N ASP A 44 11.35 -7.24 61.28
CA ASP A 44 11.14 -5.97 60.59
C ASP A 44 9.97 -5.22 61.22
N PHE A 45 9.05 -5.95 61.85
CA PHE A 45 8.01 -5.45 62.73
C PHE A 45 8.56 -4.63 63.91
N ILE A 46 9.55 -5.13 64.67
CA ILE A 46 10.17 -4.39 65.79
C ILE A 46 10.90 -3.15 65.28
N GLY A 47 11.61 -3.28 64.14
CA GLY A 47 12.32 -2.17 63.51
C GLY A 47 11.38 -1.10 62.94
N LEU A 48 10.23 -1.47 62.38
CA LEU A 48 9.21 -0.55 61.90
C LEU A 48 8.44 0.08 63.07
N ASN A 49 8.13 -0.69 64.10
CA ASN A 49 7.41 -0.22 65.29
C ASN A 49 8.25 0.80 66.09
N GLN A 50 9.57 0.64 66.18
CA GLN A 50 10.45 1.63 66.81
C GLN A 50 10.64 2.91 65.99
N ARG A 51 10.40 2.86 64.66
CA ARG A 51 10.55 4.01 63.75
C ARG A 51 9.23 4.72 63.45
N SER A 52 8.10 4.12 63.81
CA SER A 52 6.76 4.69 63.69
C SER A 52 6.49 5.70 64.81
N VAL A 53 6.80 6.97 64.58
CA VAL A 53 6.49 8.10 65.48
C VAL A 53 5.02 8.56 65.45
N THR A 54 4.17 7.84 64.71
CA THR A 54 2.73 8.16 64.57
C THR A 54 1.89 7.06 65.19
N GLU A 55 1.53 7.22 66.46
CA GLU A 55 0.39 6.47 67.03
C GLU A 55 -0.91 7.18 66.63
N LEU A 56 -1.95 6.47 66.19
CA LEU A 56 -3.25 7.10 65.82
C LEU A 56 -3.84 7.96 66.97
N THR A 57 -3.47 7.66 68.21
CA THR A 57 -3.82 8.41 69.43
C THR A 57 -3.22 9.81 69.45
N SER A 58 -2.10 10.08 68.77
CA SER A 58 -1.50 11.42 68.69
C SER A 58 -2.28 12.37 67.77
N LEU A 59 -3.18 11.84 66.94
CA LEU A 59 -4.12 12.59 66.10
C LEU A 59 -5.46 12.89 66.83
N GLY A 60 -5.54 12.64 68.14
CA GLY A 60 -6.65 13.05 69.00
C GLY A 60 -7.84 12.08 69.08
N PHE A 61 -7.93 11.07 68.22
CA PHE A 61 -8.99 10.07 68.24
C PHE A 61 -8.47 8.63 68.32
N GLY A 62 -9.25 7.73 68.92
CA GLY A 62 -8.93 6.31 68.98
C GLY A 62 -9.03 5.61 67.62
N LYS A 63 -8.37 4.45 67.47
CA LYS A 63 -8.37 3.63 66.24
C LYS A 63 -9.79 3.36 65.73
N THR A 64 -10.72 3.01 66.61
CA THR A 64 -12.12 2.73 66.26
C THR A 64 -12.81 3.94 65.64
N THR A 65 -12.56 5.14 66.19
CA THR A 65 -13.14 6.39 65.67
C THR A 65 -12.56 6.74 64.31
N TRP A 66 -11.25 6.59 64.11
CA TRP A 66 -10.63 6.77 62.80
C TRP A 66 -11.10 5.73 61.78
N SER A 67 -11.29 4.48 62.18
CA SER A 67 -11.85 3.43 61.32
C SER A 67 -13.29 3.75 60.92
N ILE A 68 -14.14 4.16 61.87
CA ILE A 68 -15.53 4.57 61.58
C ILE A 68 -15.54 5.80 60.68
N LEU A 69 -14.72 6.82 60.98
CA LEU A 69 -14.64 8.03 60.18
C LEU A 69 -14.18 7.72 58.75
N ALA A 70 -13.15 6.89 58.59
CA ALA A 70 -12.71 6.43 57.27
C ALA A 70 -13.82 5.65 56.56
N THR A 71 -14.52 4.73 57.24
CA THR A 71 -15.64 3.97 56.65
C THR A 71 -16.79 4.91 56.24
N VAL A 72 -17.16 5.88 57.07
CA VAL A 72 -18.21 6.86 56.75
C VAL A 72 -17.78 7.73 55.58
N VAL A 73 -16.54 8.21 55.56
CA VAL A 73 -15.99 8.99 54.44
C VAL A 73 -16.00 8.17 53.17
N THR A 74 -15.55 6.91 53.20
CA THR A 74 -15.60 6.01 52.03
C THR A 74 -17.04 5.75 51.58
N LEU A 75 -17.97 5.50 52.50
CA LEU A 75 -19.38 5.29 52.15
C LEU A 75 -19.99 6.56 51.53
N VAL A 76 -19.70 7.74 52.08
CA VAL A 76 -20.19 9.00 51.53
C VAL A 76 -19.56 9.26 50.16
N VAL A 77 -18.24 9.12 50.01
CA VAL A 77 -17.53 9.46 48.77
C VAL A 77 -17.77 8.44 47.65
N CYS A 78 -17.76 7.14 47.96
CA CYS A 78 -17.83 6.08 46.95
C CYS A 78 -19.24 5.55 46.69
N LEU A 79 -20.21 5.80 47.58
CA LEU A 79 -21.58 5.32 47.42
C LEU A 79 -22.62 6.45 47.51
N GLY A 80 -22.54 7.30 48.54
CA GLY A 80 -23.50 8.37 48.78
C GLY A 80 -23.48 9.44 47.68
N LEU A 81 -22.31 9.95 47.33
CA LEU A 81 -22.13 10.98 46.31
C LEU A 81 -22.49 10.49 44.89
N PRO A 82 -22.03 9.31 44.42
CA PRO A 82 -22.42 8.79 43.10
C PRO A 82 -23.93 8.51 43.01
N LEU A 83 -24.53 7.94 44.07
CA LEU A 83 -25.97 7.67 44.10
C LEU A 83 -26.78 8.97 44.08
N ALA A 84 -26.35 9.99 44.83
CA ALA A 84 -26.99 11.31 44.80
C ALA A 84 -26.90 11.95 43.40
N ALA A 85 -25.74 11.87 42.74
CA ALA A 85 -25.56 12.38 41.38
C ALA A 85 -26.40 11.62 40.33
N ALA A 86 -26.50 10.29 40.45
CA ALA A 86 -27.34 9.47 39.56
C ALA A 86 -28.86 9.75 39.72
N LEU A 87 -29.28 10.21 40.91
CA LEU A 87 -30.66 10.57 41.21
C LEU A 87 -30.98 12.05 40.92
N MET A 88 -29.97 12.89 40.71
CA MET A 88 -30.15 14.27 40.26
C MET A 88 -30.50 14.28 38.76
N PRO A 89 -31.54 15.01 38.32
CA PRO A 89 -31.86 15.10 36.91
C PRO A 89 -30.69 15.75 36.18
N ALA A 90 -30.08 15.01 35.25
CA ALA A 90 -29.06 15.54 34.37
C ALA A 90 -29.63 16.76 33.64
N GLN A 91 -29.13 17.95 33.96
CA GLN A 91 -29.40 19.11 33.14
C GLN A 91 -28.66 18.86 31.83
N GLN A 92 -29.40 18.40 30.81
CA GLN A 92 -28.95 18.35 29.43
C GLN A 92 -28.71 19.79 28.96
N ASP A 93 -27.59 20.37 29.36
CA ASP A 93 -27.10 21.58 28.73
C ASP A 93 -26.56 21.17 27.36
N GLY A 94 -27.34 21.55 26.34
CA GLY A 94 -27.09 21.23 24.96
C GLY A 94 -25.70 21.63 24.51
N VAL A 95 -25.13 20.77 23.67
CA VAL A 95 -24.41 21.12 22.44
C VAL A 95 -23.73 22.49 22.51
N ALA A 96 -22.43 22.48 22.79
CA ALA A 96 -21.56 23.61 22.49
C ALA A 96 -21.63 23.87 20.97
N THR A 97 -22.49 24.81 20.59
CA THR A 97 -22.50 25.46 19.28
C THR A 97 -22.42 26.96 19.51
N GLU A 98 -21.48 27.54 18.79
CA GLU A 98 -21.31 28.98 18.51
C GLU A 98 -20.66 29.84 19.60
N ALA A 99 -19.37 30.08 19.36
CA ALA A 99 -18.71 31.32 19.70
C ALA A 99 -19.50 32.52 19.11
N GLY A 100 -19.96 33.43 19.96
CA GLY A 100 -20.49 34.71 19.48
C GLY A 100 -21.46 35.41 20.43
N GLN A 101 -20.94 36.41 21.15
CA GLN A 101 -21.67 37.59 21.66
C GLN A 101 -22.76 37.37 22.72
N ARG A 102 -22.47 37.80 23.95
CA ARG A 102 -23.47 38.46 24.82
C ARG A 102 -22.84 39.54 25.71
N SER A 103 -23.55 40.66 25.76
CA SER A 103 -23.21 41.96 26.37
C SER A 103 -22.96 41.93 27.89
N PRO A 104 -22.24 42.93 28.44
CA PRO A 104 -21.99 43.03 29.87
C PRO A 104 -23.09 43.86 30.51
N ASP A 105 -24.13 43.24 31.09
CA ASP A 105 -25.06 43.92 32.01
C ASP A 105 -25.96 42.88 32.69
N THR A 106 -25.45 42.25 33.76
CA THR A 106 -26.22 41.78 34.93
C THR A 106 -25.24 41.21 35.97
N GLU A 107 -24.54 42.10 36.67
CA GLU A 107 -23.97 41.79 37.98
C GLU A 107 -25.05 42.03 39.05
N ALA A 108 -25.80 40.99 39.41
CA ALA A 108 -26.39 40.84 40.74
C ALA A 108 -27.21 39.55 40.81
N ALA A 109 -27.11 38.87 41.96
CA ALA A 109 -27.93 37.72 42.39
C ALA A 109 -27.53 36.34 41.84
N ALA A 110 -26.53 35.73 42.48
CA ALA A 110 -26.67 34.47 43.22
C ALA A 110 -25.26 33.89 43.46
N ALA A 111 -24.69 34.20 44.63
CA ALA A 111 -23.61 33.39 45.19
C ALA A 111 -24.25 32.10 45.78
N GLU A 112 -24.84 31.28 44.91
CA GLU A 112 -25.05 29.86 45.17
C GLU A 112 -23.67 29.24 45.47
N PRO A 113 -23.56 28.20 46.31
CA PRO A 113 -22.26 27.71 46.74
C PRO A 113 -21.55 27.13 45.51
N ARG A 114 -20.65 27.91 44.91
CA ARG A 114 -19.80 27.52 43.77
C ARG A 114 -19.16 26.16 44.00
N LEU A 115 -18.87 25.83 45.26
CA LEU A 115 -18.35 24.54 45.67
C LEU A 115 -19.34 23.38 45.41
N ALA A 116 -20.63 23.53 45.69
CA ALA A 116 -21.62 22.47 45.45
C ALA A 116 -21.85 22.24 43.95
N LEU A 117 -21.86 23.31 43.14
CA LEU A 117 -21.97 23.20 41.69
C LEU A 117 -20.70 22.58 41.07
N LEU A 118 -19.52 22.94 41.59
CA LEU A 118 -18.24 22.31 41.19
C LEU A 118 -18.16 20.84 41.62
N LEU A 119 -18.64 20.49 42.83
CA LEU A 119 -18.72 19.10 43.28
C LEU A 119 -19.73 18.30 42.46
N ALA A 120 -20.91 18.85 42.18
CA ALA A 120 -21.91 18.22 41.33
C ALA A 120 -21.36 17.99 39.91
N ALA A 121 -20.72 19.01 39.32
CA ALA A 121 -20.06 18.89 38.02
C ALA A 121 -18.96 17.82 38.04
N TRP A 122 -18.09 17.82 39.06
CA TRP A 122 -17.01 16.84 39.20
C TRP A 122 -17.53 15.40 39.39
N ILE A 123 -18.59 15.20 40.17
CA ILE A 123 -19.22 13.88 40.37
C ILE A 123 -19.95 13.43 39.09
N SER A 124 -20.65 14.34 38.39
CA SER A 124 -21.29 14.02 37.11
C SER A 124 -20.30 13.72 35.98
N SER A 125 -19.06 14.18 36.09
CA SER A 125 -17.95 13.82 35.21
C SER A 125 -17.08 12.70 35.76
N ALA A 126 -17.38 12.12 36.92
CA ALA A 126 -16.57 11.06 37.52
C ALA A 126 -16.54 9.78 36.66
N ASP A 127 -17.53 9.58 35.79
CA ASP A 127 -17.53 8.50 34.80
C ASP A 127 -16.31 8.58 33.86
N SER A 128 -15.75 9.77 33.65
CA SER A 128 -14.51 9.94 32.88
C SER A 128 -13.29 9.30 33.55
N LEU A 129 -13.33 9.04 34.86
CA LEU A 129 -12.26 8.33 35.58
C LEU A 129 -12.16 6.86 35.17
N TRP A 130 -13.23 6.30 34.61
CA TRP A 130 -13.31 4.91 34.16
C TRP A 130 -13.03 4.75 32.65
N ILE A 131 -12.85 5.86 31.94
CA ILE A 131 -12.52 5.84 30.51
C ILE A 131 -11.05 5.44 30.36
N SER A 132 -10.81 4.28 29.76
CA SER A 132 -9.46 3.73 29.57
C SER A 132 -8.59 4.54 28.59
N GLY A 133 -9.21 5.42 27.82
CA GLY A 133 -8.57 6.32 26.87
C GLY A 133 -9.56 6.89 25.85
N GLY A 134 -9.09 7.80 25.00
CA GLY A 134 -9.94 8.48 24.03
C GLY A 134 -10.36 7.57 22.87
N ILE A 135 -11.49 7.86 22.24
CA ILE A 135 -12.02 7.10 21.10
C ILE A 135 -11.37 7.57 19.79
N SER A 136 -11.07 6.62 18.91
CA SER A 136 -10.52 6.79 17.57
C SER A 136 -11.30 7.82 16.75
N ASN A 137 -10.59 8.50 15.86
CA ASN A 137 -11.20 9.56 15.05
C ASN A 137 -12.39 9.04 14.21
N ALA A 138 -12.33 7.79 13.73
CA ALA A 138 -13.39 7.18 12.93
C ALA A 138 -14.67 6.89 13.73
N HIS A 139 -14.55 6.65 15.04
CA HIS A 139 -15.67 6.34 15.93
C HIS A 139 -16.10 7.54 16.79
N ARG A 140 -15.43 8.69 16.65
CA ARG A 140 -15.63 9.87 17.51
C ARG A 140 -17.06 10.40 17.56
N TYR A 141 -17.83 10.23 16.48
CA TYR A 141 -19.21 10.74 16.38
C TYR A 141 -20.19 10.10 17.38
N PHE A 142 -19.82 8.98 18.02
CA PHE A 142 -20.57 8.36 19.10
C PHE A 142 -19.72 8.16 20.37
N ALA A 143 -18.63 8.91 20.54
CA ALA A 143 -17.70 8.73 21.65
C ALA A 143 -18.36 8.82 23.04
N ASP A 144 -19.44 9.60 23.16
CA ASP A 144 -20.19 9.77 24.42
C ASP A 144 -21.25 8.69 24.63
N ASN A 145 -21.49 7.81 23.66
CA ASN A 145 -22.45 6.70 23.74
C ASN A 145 -21.72 5.36 23.83
N CYS A 146 -21.16 5.06 25.00
CA CYS A 146 -20.40 3.84 25.27
C CYS A 146 -21.21 2.55 24.96
N GLY A 147 -22.54 2.61 25.07
CA GLY A 147 -23.45 1.49 24.84
C GLY A 147 -23.48 0.98 23.39
N VAL A 148 -22.94 1.73 22.43
CA VAL A 148 -22.74 1.28 21.05
C VAL A 148 -21.85 0.03 21.01
N CYS A 149 -20.77 0.02 21.81
CA CYS A 149 -19.83 -1.09 21.90
C CYS A 149 -20.04 -1.93 23.17
N HIS A 150 -20.21 -1.27 24.33
CA HIS A 150 -20.36 -1.92 25.62
C HIS A 150 -21.83 -2.27 25.91
N GLN A 151 -22.31 -3.34 25.27
CA GLN A 151 -23.71 -3.76 25.34
C GLN A 151 -24.10 -4.45 26.66
N LYS A 152 -23.12 -5.02 27.38
CA LYS A 152 -23.33 -5.73 28.65
C LYS A 152 -22.30 -5.25 29.69
N PRO A 153 -22.71 -4.91 30.93
CA PRO A 153 -21.78 -4.54 31.99
C PRO A 153 -20.77 -5.66 32.27
N PHE A 154 -19.49 -5.29 32.46
CA PHE A 154 -18.39 -6.19 32.77
C PHE A 154 -18.12 -7.30 31.74
N VAL A 155 -18.73 -7.22 30.56
CA VAL A 155 -18.43 -8.08 29.42
C VAL A 155 -17.59 -7.26 28.44
N GLN A 156 -16.54 -7.88 27.93
CA GLN A 156 -15.73 -7.26 26.90
C GLN A 156 -16.56 -7.08 25.61
N VAL A 157 -16.23 -6.07 24.80
CA VAL A 157 -16.98 -5.77 23.56
C VAL A 157 -17.02 -7.01 22.65
N GLU A 158 -18.22 -7.45 22.31
CA GLU A 158 -18.46 -8.61 21.46
C GLU A 158 -18.38 -8.21 19.97
N ASP A 159 -17.90 -9.10 19.11
CA ASP A 159 -17.79 -8.87 17.66
C ASP A 159 -19.13 -8.47 17.01
N ALA A 160 -20.24 -8.95 17.58
CA ALA A 160 -21.58 -8.60 17.14
C ALA A 160 -21.86 -7.09 17.23
N ALA A 161 -21.25 -6.36 18.17
CA ALA A 161 -21.35 -4.91 18.24
C ALA A 161 -20.65 -4.24 17.05
N CYS A 162 -19.46 -4.72 16.69
CA CYS A 162 -18.68 -4.22 15.55
C CYS A 162 -19.41 -4.48 14.23
N LEU A 163 -19.94 -5.69 14.05
CA LEU A 163 -20.56 -6.13 12.80
C LEU A 163 -21.91 -5.47 12.50
N GLN A 164 -22.54 -4.77 13.46
CA GLN A 164 -23.74 -3.97 13.19
C GLN A 164 -23.50 -2.88 12.14
N CYS A 165 -22.29 -2.32 12.11
CA CYS A 165 -21.88 -1.32 11.11
C CYS A 165 -20.89 -1.89 10.09
N HIS A 166 -20.15 -2.94 10.46
CA HIS A 166 -19.04 -3.49 9.67
C HIS A 166 -19.31 -4.88 9.05
N GLU A 167 -20.58 -5.23 8.81
CA GLU A 167 -21.02 -6.54 8.27
C GLU A 167 -20.30 -6.93 6.97
N GLY A 168 -19.95 -5.96 6.12
CA GLY A 168 -19.32 -6.18 4.81
C GLY A 168 -17.80 -6.38 4.82
N ILE A 169 -17.14 -6.40 5.98
CA ILE A 169 -15.68 -6.60 6.04
C ILE A 169 -15.33 -8.00 5.54
N GLN A 170 -14.34 -8.08 4.65
CA GLN A 170 -13.94 -9.32 3.98
C GLN A 170 -12.69 -9.95 4.61
N GLN A 171 -12.52 -11.25 4.46
CA GLN A 171 -11.37 -12.01 4.92
C GLN A 171 -10.06 -11.51 4.28
N HIS A 172 -8.93 -11.79 4.94
CA HIS A 172 -7.62 -11.40 4.43
C HIS A 172 -7.07 -12.36 3.36
N ALA A 173 -7.61 -13.58 3.28
CA ALA A 173 -7.29 -14.58 2.28
C ALA A 173 -8.49 -15.51 2.01
N ASP A 174 -8.35 -16.39 1.02
CA ASP A 174 -9.36 -17.40 0.68
C ASP A 174 -9.30 -18.57 1.67
N VAL A 175 -10.26 -18.57 2.61
CA VAL A 175 -10.36 -19.57 3.69
C VAL A 175 -10.72 -20.97 3.18
N ASN A 176 -11.28 -21.11 1.96
CA ASN A 176 -11.54 -22.43 1.38
C ASN A 176 -10.26 -23.06 0.82
N LYS A 177 -9.29 -22.22 0.46
CA LYS A 177 -8.01 -22.64 -0.07
C LYS A 177 -6.94 -22.80 1.01
N PHE A 178 -6.98 -21.94 2.03
CA PHE A 178 -6.04 -21.92 3.14
C PHE A 178 -6.82 -21.99 4.44
N ALA A 179 -6.93 -23.18 5.02
CA ALA A 179 -7.72 -23.38 6.23
C ALA A 179 -7.14 -22.60 7.41
N SER A 180 -5.81 -22.47 7.48
CA SER A 180 -5.11 -21.69 8.51
C SER A 180 -5.37 -20.19 8.43
N ALA A 181 -5.99 -19.70 7.33
CA ALA A 181 -6.34 -18.31 7.15
C ALA A 181 -7.70 -17.95 7.76
N SER A 182 -8.42 -18.91 8.35
CA SER A 182 -9.66 -18.62 9.07
C SER A 182 -9.37 -17.94 10.41
N PHE A 183 -10.00 -16.79 10.64
CA PHE A 183 -9.92 -16.03 11.88
C PHE A 183 -11.18 -16.19 12.75
N GLU A 184 -12.00 -17.23 12.54
CA GLU A 184 -13.23 -17.46 13.33
C GLU A 184 -12.95 -17.72 14.84
N SER A 185 -11.70 -17.99 15.23
CA SER A 185 -11.29 -18.09 16.65
C SER A 185 -10.81 -16.76 17.26
N PHE A 186 -10.68 -15.70 16.46
CA PHE A 186 -10.17 -14.41 16.90
C PHE A 186 -11.29 -13.37 16.93
N SER A 187 -11.42 -12.69 18.06
CA SER A 187 -12.30 -11.52 18.17
C SER A 187 -11.76 -10.34 17.37
N CYS A 188 -12.62 -9.45 16.90
CA CYS A 188 -12.24 -8.22 16.18
C CYS A 188 -11.20 -7.42 16.97
N GLN A 189 -11.41 -7.33 18.29
CA GLN A 189 -10.53 -6.61 19.22
C GLN A 189 -9.13 -7.20 19.38
N SER A 190 -8.89 -8.43 18.91
CA SER A 190 -7.56 -9.04 18.91
C SER A 190 -6.63 -8.36 17.90
N CYS A 191 -7.20 -7.69 16.90
CA CYS A 191 -6.48 -6.86 15.92
C CYS A 191 -6.84 -5.37 16.04
N HIS A 192 -8.03 -5.07 16.58
CA HIS A 192 -8.60 -3.73 16.64
C HIS A 192 -8.74 -3.23 18.08
N LYS A 193 -7.78 -2.44 18.57
CA LYS A 193 -7.83 -1.86 19.90
C LYS A 193 -8.35 -0.42 19.87
N GLU A 194 -9.54 -0.22 20.43
CA GLU A 194 -10.09 1.10 20.71
C GLU A 194 -9.56 1.64 22.05
N HIS A 195 -9.81 2.92 22.33
CA HIS A 195 -9.33 3.68 23.49
C HIS A 195 -7.88 4.17 23.38
N ASP A 196 -7.31 4.23 22.17
CA ASP A 196 -5.94 4.74 21.94
C ASP A 196 -5.90 6.20 21.44
N GLY A 197 -6.92 6.98 21.80
CA GLY A 197 -7.04 8.36 21.37
C GLY A 197 -7.45 8.47 19.91
N LEU A 198 -6.87 9.40 19.16
CA LEU A 198 -7.27 9.66 17.76
C LEU A 198 -6.67 8.69 16.75
N GLN A 199 -5.85 7.74 17.19
CA GLN A 199 -5.15 6.81 16.30
C GLN A 199 -6.10 5.79 15.66
N PRO A 200 -5.72 5.21 14.51
CA PRO A 200 -6.43 4.05 13.97
C PRO A 200 -6.41 2.90 14.97
N ILE A 201 -7.53 2.20 15.11
CA ILE A 201 -7.66 1.08 16.06
C ILE A 201 -6.82 -0.15 15.68
N VAL A 202 -6.15 -0.17 14.53
CA VAL A 202 -5.45 -1.37 14.03
C VAL A 202 -4.10 -1.51 14.74
N LEU A 203 -3.83 -2.68 15.31
CA LEU A 203 -2.50 -3.03 15.80
C LEU A 203 -1.51 -3.08 14.62
N ASP A 204 -0.44 -2.29 14.70
CA ASP A 204 0.52 -2.10 13.61
C ASP A 204 1.88 -2.75 13.86
N GLU A 205 2.09 -3.36 15.03
CA GLU A 205 3.26 -4.18 15.37
C GLU A 205 3.49 -5.29 14.33
N GLN A 206 4.72 -5.42 13.83
CA GLN A 206 5.06 -6.45 12.86
C GLN A 206 4.96 -7.85 13.45
N ALA A 207 5.28 -8.00 14.74
CA ALA A 207 5.13 -9.24 15.51
C ALA A 207 3.73 -9.84 15.37
N PHE A 208 2.70 -8.99 15.29
CA PHE A 208 1.32 -9.42 15.11
C PHE A 208 1.13 -10.20 13.81
N CYS A 209 1.60 -9.64 12.69
CA CYS A 209 1.51 -10.27 11.37
C CYS A 209 2.49 -11.46 11.26
N SER A 210 3.72 -11.27 11.71
CA SER A 210 4.79 -12.24 11.55
C SER A 210 4.56 -13.51 12.37
N SER A 211 3.81 -13.45 13.48
CA SER A 211 3.46 -14.61 14.31
C SER A 211 2.95 -15.82 13.51
N CYS A 212 2.16 -15.57 12.47
CA CYS A 212 1.72 -16.58 11.51
C CYS A 212 2.57 -16.59 10.23
N HIS A 213 3.03 -15.42 9.75
CA HIS A 213 3.66 -15.32 8.44
C HIS A 213 5.14 -15.76 8.37
N VAL A 214 5.82 -15.99 9.50
CA VAL A 214 7.23 -16.43 9.53
C VAL A 214 7.44 -17.89 9.13
N ARG A 215 6.37 -18.70 9.11
CA ARG A 215 6.43 -20.15 8.86
C ARG A 215 5.21 -20.63 8.05
N LEU A 216 4.83 -19.88 7.02
CA LEU A 216 3.65 -20.17 6.20
C LEU A 216 3.72 -21.57 5.59
N ARG A 217 4.88 -21.98 5.07
CA ARG A 217 5.00 -23.32 4.46
C ARG A 217 4.85 -24.47 5.46
N ALA A 218 5.12 -24.23 6.75
CA ALA A 218 4.90 -25.24 7.77
C ALA A 218 3.41 -25.41 8.10
N MET A 219 2.62 -24.34 7.96
CA MET A 219 1.17 -24.35 8.20
C MET A 219 0.37 -24.73 6.96
N GLU A 220 0.79 -24.27 5.79
CA GLU A 220 0.13 -24.44 4.51
C GLU A 220 1.16 -24.92 3.46
N PRO A 221 1.50 -26.23 3.42
CA PRO A 221 2.59 -26.76 2.58
C PRO A 221 2.45 -26.47 1.08
N GLU A 222 1.22 -26.38 0.59
CA GLU A 222 0.90 -26.10 -0.82
C GLU A 222 0.96 -24.59 -1.16
N THR A 223 1.27 -23.73 -0.18
CA THR A 223 1.35 -22.29 -0.43
C THR A 223 2.56 -21.93 -1.30
N ARG A 224 2.32 -21.01 -2.24
CA ARG A 224 3.39 -20.38 -3.03
C ARG A 224 3.86 -19.06 -2.42
N MET A 225 3.25 -18.65 -1.30
CA MET A 225 3.69 -17.49 -0.53
C MET A 225 5.04 -17.82 0.15
N LEU A 226 5.81 -16.77 0.39
CA LEU A 226 7.10 -16.88 1.05
C LEU A 226 6.94 -16.41 2.48
N ASP A 227 7.74 -16.99 3.37
CA ASP A 227 7.77 -16.59 4.78
C ASP A 227 8.25 -15.13 4.90
N VAL A 228 7.67 -14.40 5.84
CA VAL A 228 8.00 -13.00 6.13
C VAL A 228 7.91 -12.73 7.63
N GLY A 229 8.94 -12.09 8.17
CA GLY A 229 9.07 -11.77 9.58
C GLY A 229 9.18 -10.29 9.92
N ASP A 230 9.85 -9.52 9.07
CA ASP A 230 10.17 -8.11 9.32
C ASP A 230 10.56 -7.43 8.01
N PHE A 231 10.10 -6.20 7.76
CA PHE A 231 10.44 -5.49 6.53
C PHE A 231 11.94 -5.22 6.38
N GLY A 232 12.63 -4.81 7.44
CA GLY A 232 14.05 -4.44 7.43
C GLY A 232 15.01 -5.62 7.25
N VAL A 233 14.73 -6.77 7.85
CA VAL A 233 15.68 -7.89 7.93
C VAL A 233 15.14 -9.24 7.41
N ALA A 234 13.83 -9.45 7.41
CA ALA A 234 13.23 -10.76 7.16
C ALA A 234 12.03 -10.69 6.21
N HIS A 235 12.10 -9.86 5.17
CA HIS A 235 11.12 -9.79 4.09
C HIS A 235 11.74 -10.28 2.78
N PRO A 236 11.06 -11.19 2.05
CA PRO A 236 11.55 -11.71 0.78
C PRO A 236 11.66 -10.60 -0.28
N GLU A 237 12.46 -10.83 -1.31
CA GLU A 237 12.52 -9.90 -2.44
C GLU A 237 11.14 -9.75 -3.11
N PHE A 238 10.87 -8.57 -3.66
CA PHE A 238 9.62 -8.27 -4.34
C PHE A 238 9.43 -9.16 -5.57
N ARG A 239 8.15 -9.52 -5.80
CA ARG A 239 7.73 -10.36 -6.92
C ARG A 239 6.70 -9.65 -7.78
N PRO A 240 7.13 -8.72 -8.66
CA PRO A 240 6.23 -8.04 -9.58
C PRO A 240 5.54 -9.03 -10.52
N THR A 241 4.38 -8.61 -10.98
CA THR A 241 3.59 -9.27 -12.02
C THR A 241 4.12 -8.81 -13.36
N VAL A 242 4.61 -9.74 -14.16
CA VAL A 242 5.16 -9.49 -15.50
C VAL A 242 4.40 -10.29 -16.54
N MET A 243 4.29 -9.75 -17.75
CA MET A 243 3.75 -10.45 -18.92
C MET A 243 4.84 -11.31 -19.52
N THR A 244 4.63 -12.63 -19.63
CA THR A 244 5.60 -13.55 -20.28
C THR A 244 5.19 -13.98 -21.67
N ASP A 245 3.93 -13.77 -22.05
CA ASP A 245 3.44 -14.00 -23.39
C ASP A 245 2.37 -12.94 -23.68
N PRO A 246 2.54 -12.09 -24.70
CA PRO A 246 1.54 -11.09 -25.05
C PRO A 246 0.51 -11.60 -26.07
N THR A 247 0.74 -12.76 -26.70
CA THR A 247 -0.26 -13.40 -27.58
C THR A 247 -1.34 -14.10 -26.78
N VAL A 248 -0.95 -14.68 -25.64
CA VAL A 248 -1.84 -15.17 -24.60
C VAL A 248 -1.44 -14.43 -23.33
N PRO A 249 -2.13 -13.35 -22.90
CA PRO A 249 -1.69 -12.37 -21.91
C PRO A 249 -1.46 -13.00 -20.52
N THR A 250 -0.40 -13.78 -20.43
CA THR A 250 -0.08 -14.66 -19.33
C THR A 250 0.79 -13.87 -18.38
N LYS A 251 0.22 -13.60 -17.21
CA LYS A 251 0.88 -12.84 -16.15
C LYS A 251 1.42 -13.79 -15.10
N VAL A 252 2.68 -13.63 -14.74
CA VAL A 252 3.34 -14.41 -13.68
C VAL A 252 4.06 -13.50 -12.70
N ARG A 253 4.25 -13.97 -11.46
CA ARG A 253 4.99 -13.24 -10.43
C ARG A 253 6.41 -13.76 -10.30
N ILE A 254 7.37 -12.97 -10.78
CA ILE A 254 8.80 -13.32 -10.80
C ILE A 254 9.53 -12.47 -9.78
N SER A 255 10.47 -13.06 -9.04
CA SER A 255 11.29 -12.32 -8.08
C SER A 255 12.23 -11.34 -8.79
N LEU A 256 12.42 -10.14 -8.24
CA LEU A 256 13.44 -9.21 -8.73
C LEU A 256 14.85 -9.79 -8.62
N ALA A 257 15.07 -10.76 -7.73
CA ALA A 257 16.34 -11.48 -7.61
C ALA A 257 16.58 -12.51 -8.74
N ASP A 258 15.55 -12.92 -9.50
CA ASP A 258 15.69 -13.88 -10.61
C ASP A 258 15.86 -13.15 -11.95
N ALA A 259 17.00 -12.46 -12.11
CA ALA A 259 17.32 -11.67 -13.30
C ALA A 259 17.29 -12.48 -14.61
N THR A 260 17.44 -13.80 -14.55
CA THR A 260 17.43 -14.66 -15.75
C THR A 260 16.03 -14.82 -16.35
N LYS A 261 14.99 -14.77 -15.50
CA LYS A 261 13.60 -14.94 -15.92
C LYS A 261 12.81 -13.63 -15.92
N LEU A 262 13.31 -12.59 -15.28
CA LEU A 262 12.64 -11.31 -15.14
C LEU A 262 12.66 -10.52 -16.46
N LYS A 263 11.66 -10.76 -17.31
CA LYS A 263 11.45 -10.03 -18.56
C LYS A 263 9.98 -9.67 -18.75
N GLU A 264 9.72 -8.45 -19.21
CA GLU A 264 8.38 -7.96 -19.54
C GLU A 264 8.14 -8.02 -21.05
N MET A 265 7.34 -8.98 -21.50
CA MET A 265 7.06 -9.20 -22.92
C MET A 265 5.83 -8.41 -23.36
N SER A 266 5.99 -7.09 -23.48
CA SER A 266 4.90 -6.16 -23.82
C SER A 266 4.62 -5.98 -25.33
N ASN A 267 5.38 -6.64 -26.22
CA ASN A 267 5.45 -6.40 -27.68
C ASN A 267 5.98 -5.02 -28.10
N LEU A 268 6.44 -4.18 -27.17
CA LEU A 268 7.01 -2.89 -27.51
C LEU A 268 8.52 -3.01 -27.78
N LYS A 269 8.99 -2.39 -28.86
CA LYS A 269 10.41 -2.14 -29.10
C LYS A 269 10.74 -0.72 -28.66
N PHE A 270 11.33 -0.57 -27.49
CA PHE A 270 11.66 0.74 -26.94
C PHE A 270 12.95 0.74 -26.12
N PRO A 271 14.00 1.45 -26.57
CA PRO A 271 15.23 1.67 -25.81
C PRO A 271 15.18 2.99 -25.01
N HIS A 272 15.09 2.92 -23.68
CA HIS A 272 15.08 4.12 -22.83
C HIS A 272 16.43 4.87 -22.88
N ASP A 273 17.56 4.16 -22.95
CA ASP A 273 18.91 4.73 -23.04
C ASP A 273 19.08 5.69 -24.22
N LYS A 274 18.45 5.37 -25.35
CA LYS A 274 18.45 6.25 -26.53
C LYS A 274 17.57 7.48 -26.31
N HIS A 275 16.38 7.32 -25.72
CA HIS A 275 15.42 8.41 -25.53
C HIS A 275 15.80 9.38 -24.41
N LEU A 276 16.44 8.88 -23.34
CA LEU A 276 16.88 9.67 -22.19
C LEU A 276 18.35 10.10 -22.29
N ARG A 277 18.89 10.14 -23.50
CA ARG A 277 20.25 10.64 -23.75
C ARG A 277 20.26 12.15 -23.55
N ARG A 278 21.19 12.64 -22.73
CA ARG A 278 21.39 14.08 -22.50
C ARG A 278 22.13 14.69 -23.69
N LEU A 279 21.94 15.98 -23.92
CA LEU A 279 22.74 16.79 -24.84
C LEU A 279 24.22 16.74 -24.46
N SER A 280 24.51 16.75 -23.15
CA SER A 280 25.87 16.61 -22.61
C SER A 280 26.51 15.24 -22.90
N ASP A 281 25.70 14.20 -23.17
CA ASP A 281 26.21 12.85 -23.50
C ASP A 281 26.70 12.78 -24.97
N GLY A 282 26.72 13.90 -25.70
CA GLY A 282 27.22 14.01 -27.06
C GLY A 282 28.74 14.04 -27.13
N GLY A 283 29.31 13.28 -28.07
CA GLY A 283 30.75 13.29 -28.33
C GLY A 283 31.12 12.47 -29.57
N GLY A 284 32.12 12.95 -30.33
CA GLY A 284 32.59 12.28 -31.54
C GLY A 284 31.52 12.18 -32.63
N THR A 285 31.21 10.96 -33.08
CA THR A 285 30.27 10.66 -34.17
C THR A 285 28.81 10.53 -33.73
N GLU A 286 28.54 10.49 -32.42
CA GLU A 286 27.20 10.31 -31.86
C GLU A 286 26.76 11.57 -31.11
N PRO A 287 25.77 12.30 -31.65
CA PRO A 287 25.27 13.50 -30.99
C PRO A 287 24.43 13.16 -29.75
N GLY A 288 24.48 14.03 -28.74
CA GLY A 288 23.62 13.96 -27.55
C GLY A 288 22.19 14.41 -27.85
N GLY A 289 21.26 14.09 -26.95
CA GLY A 289 19.84 14.41 -27.09
C GLY A 289 19.12 13.67 -28.23
N ILE A 290 17.82 13.93 -28.34
CA ILE A 290 16.94 13.39 -29.38
C ILE A 290 16.66 14.46 -30.43
N GLN A 291 16.69 14.07 -31.70
CA GLN A 291 16.33 14.95 -32.81
C GLN A 291 14.81 15.11 -32.90
N HIS A 292 14.30 16.29 -32.55
CA HIS A 292 12.92 16.69 -32.80
C HIS A 292 12.80 17.29 -34.21
N PRO A 293 11.74 16.98 -34.99
CA PRO A 293 11.56 17.49 -36.35
C PRO A 293 11.54 19.02 -36.45
N GLN A 294 10.96 19.68 -35.45
CA GLN A 294 10.74 21.14 -35.44
C GLN A 294 11.66 21.93 -34.49
N LYS A 295 12.20 21.30 -33.44
CA LYS A 295 12.87 21.99 -32.32
C LYS A 295 14.38 21.77 -32.31
N GLY A 296 14.91 21.00 -33.26
CA GLY A 296 16.31 20.57 -33.21
C GLY A 296 16.52 19.47 -32.16
N ARG A 297 17.69 19.45 -31.52
CA ARG A 297 17.98 18.46 -30.48
C ARG A 297 17.38 18.89 -29.14
N ILE A 298 16.70 17.96 -28.49
CA ILE A 298 16.07 18.15 -27.18
C ILE A 298 16.53 17.06 -26.21
N GLU A 299 16.43 17.33 -24.92
CA GLU A 299 16.49 16.31 -23.88
C GLU A 299 15.06 15.94 -23.47
N LEU A 300 14.84 14.65 -23.24
CA LEU A 300 13.61 14.16 -22.63
C LEU A 300 13.87 13.81 -21.17
N SER A 301 12.86 14.05 -20.36
CA SER A 301 12.76 13.70 -18.94
C SER A 301 11.77 12.55 -18.75
N CYS A 302 11.72 11.98 -17.55
CA CYS A 302 10.78 10.91 -17.21
C CYS A 302 9.32 11.35 -17.41
N GLN A 303 9.02 12.62 -17.15
CA GLN A 303 7.66 13.17 -17.14
C GLN A 303 7.09 13.38 -18.55
N ASP A 304 7.93 13.41 -19.57
CA ASP A 304 7.49 13.50 -20.97
C ASP A 304 6.73 12.23 -21.41
N CYS A 305 6.95 11.11 -20.71
CA CYS A 305 6.29 9.83 -20.95
C CYS A 305 5.44 9.36 -19.76
N HIS A 306 5.97 9.47 -18.53
CA HIS A 306 5.35 8.93 -17.32
C HIS A 306 4.68 10.03 -16.51
N GLU A 307 3.35 10.05 -16.54
CA GLU A 307 2.54 10.97 -15.75
C GLU A 307 1.88 10.21 -14.60
N PRO A 308 2.11 10.59 -13.34
CA PRO A 308 1.41 10.00 -12.20
C PRO A 308 -0.10 10.21 -12.32
N GLU A 309 -0.89 9.20 -11.94
CA GLU A 309 -2.34 9.38 -11.82
C GLU A 309 -2.67 10.39 -10.70
N PRO A 310 -3.87 11.00 -10.70
CA PRO A 310 -4.35 11.78 -9.57
C PRO A 310 -4.32 10.95 -8.27
N GLY A 311 -3.42 11.28 -7.35
CA GLY A 311 -3.16 10.50 -6.13
C GLY A 311 -1.76 9.87 -6.06
N GLY A 312 -1.09 9.71 -7.21
CA GLY A 312 0.29 9.26 -7.32
C GLY A 312 0.55 7.78 -7.01
N ALA A 313 -0.50 6.97 -6.85
CA ALA A 313 -0.35 5.53 -6.57
C ALA A 313 -0.01 4.71 -7.83
N GLY A 314 -0.39 5.22 -9.01
CA GLY A 314 -0.09 4.65 -10.31
C GLY A 314 0.41 5.69 -11.30
N MET A 315 0.66 5.23 -12.53
CA MET A 315 0.98 6.06 -13.69
C MET A 315 -0.15 5.96 -14.71
N LEU A 316 -0.44 7.06 -15.39
CA LEU A 316 -1.40 7.09 -16.48
C LEU A 316 -0.88 6.26 -17.68
N PRO A 317 -1.79 5.68 -18.50
CA PRO A 317 -1.38 4.94 -19.69
C PRO A 317 -0.63 5.82 -20.70
N ILE A 318 0.49 5.30 -21.20
CA ILE A 318 1.26 5.92 -22.28
C ILE A 318 0.48 5.79 -23.60
N LYS A 319 0.37 6.89 -24.35
CA LYS A 319 -0.32 6.93 -25.65
C LYS A 319 0.58 7.51 -26.73
N MET A 320 0.57 6.92 -27.92
CA MET A 320 1.42 7.35 -29.03
C MET A 320 1.15 8.81 -29.42
N GLU A 321 -0.12 9.19 -29.51
CA GLU A 321 -0.58 10.52 -29.93
C GLU A 321 -0.10 11.60 -28.95
N LYS A 322 -0.03 11.25 -27.66
CA LYS A 322 0.40 12.18 -26.59
C LYS A 322 1.91 12.22 -26.42
N ASN A 323 2.55 11.05 -26.36
CA ASN A 323 3.93 10.91 -25.87
C ASN A 323 4.96 10.72 -26.99
N CYS A 324 4.54 10.32 -28.20
CA CYS A 324 5.46 9.89 -29.26
C CYS A 324 5.32 10.71 -30.55
N GLU A 325 4.10 11.10 -30.92
CA GLU A 325 3.77 11.66 -32.25
C GLU A 325 4.55 12.94 -32.60
N ALA A 326 4.97 13.73 -31.60
CA ALA A 326 5.75 14.94 -31.81
C ALA A 326 7.10 14.69 -32.52
N CYS A 327 7.72 13.53 -32.24
CA CYS A 327 8.98 13.09 -32.87
C CYS A 327 8.77 11.96 -33.88
N HIS A 328 7.84 11.04 -33.60
CA HIS A 328 7.54 9.87 -34.40
C HIS A 328 6.24 10.07 -35.18
N GLY A 329 6.28 10.92 -36.21
CA GLY A 329 5.15 11.14 -37.09
C GLY A 329 4.78 9.88 -37.90
N LEU A 330 3.48 9.74 -38.18
CA LEU A 330 2.91 8.67 -39.00
C LEU A 330 2.61 9.14 -40.43
N GLU A 331 3.46 10.00 -40.99
CA GLU A 331 3.41 10.34 -42.41
C GLU A 331 3.91 9.16 -43.28
N PHE A 332 3.26 8.93 -44.42
CA PHE A 332 3.55 7.78 -45.30
C PHE A 332 4.02 8.16 -46.71
N ASP A 333 3.71 9.38 -47.18
CA ASP A 333 4.14 9.89 -48.49
C ASP A 333 4.47 11.39 -48.39
N PRO A 334 5.59 11.87 -48.99
CA PRO A 334 5.96 13.29 -48.99
C PRO A 334 4.92 14.22 -49.64
N ASN A 335 4.12 13.72 -50.58
CA ASN A 335 3.05 14.45 -51.25
C ASN A 335 1.75 14.46 -50.44
N ALA A 336 1.62 13.57 -49.45
CA ALA A 336 0.47 13.51 -48.54
C ALA A 336 0.61 14.56 -47.42
N LYS A 337 0.84 15.82 -47.80
CA LYS A 337 1.04 16.93 -46.86
C LYS A 337 -0.17 17.03 -45.92
N HIS A 338 0.07 16.99 -44.61
CA HIS A 338 -0.92 17.00 -43.54
C HIS A 338 -1.78 15.74 -43.38
N ARG A 339 -1.45 14.63 -44.05
CA ARG A 339 -2.09 13.32 -43.79
C ARG A 339 -1.18 12.45 -42.93
N ARG A 340 -1.76 11.90 -41.86
CA ARG A 340 -1.11 10.94 -40.95
C ARG A 340 -1.98 9.70 -40.84
N LEU A 341 -1.32 8.55 -40.74
CA LEU A 341 -2.01 7.29 -40.52
C LEU A 341 -2.57 7.22 -39.09
N PRO A 342 -3.75 6.61 -38.89
CA PRO A 342 -4.27 6.38 -37.55
C PRO A 342 -3.45 5.32 -36.82
N HIS A 343 -3.00 5.64 -35.60
CA HIS A 343 -2.31 4.69 -34.73
C HIS A 343 -3.27 3.61 -34.20
N GLY A 344 -2.77 2.38 -34.04
CA GLY A 344 -3.57 1.24 -33.54
C GLY A 344 -4.59 0.68 -34.54
N LYS A 345 -4.61 1.16 -35.79
CA LYS A 345 -5.60 0.76 -36.80
C LYS A 345 -4.98 0.35 -38.15
N PRO A 346 -4.31 -0.82 -38.23
CA PRO A 346 -3.58 -1.24 -39.43
C PRO A 346 -4.44 -1.32 -40.69
N ARG A 347 -5.69 -1.78 -40.58
CA ARG A 347 -6.63 -1.82 -41.70
C ARG A 347 -6.94 -0.43 -42.24
N GLU A 348 -7.32 0.51 -41.37
CA GLU A 348 -7.61 1.90 -41.78
C GLU A 348 -6.37 2.57 -42.38
N ALA A 349 -5.18 2.30 -41.86
CA ALA A 349 -3.92 2.80 -42.40
C ALA A 349 -3.68 2.32 -43.85
N VAL A 350 -3.84 1.03 -44.12
CA VAL A 350 -3.69 0.48 -45.49
C VAL A 350 -4.75 1.02 -46.42
N GLU A 351 -6.00 1.14 -45.98
CA GLU A 351 -7.07 1.72 -46.80
C GLU A 351 -6.86 3.20 -47.10
N GLN A 352 -6.32 3.98 -46.16
CA GLN A 352 -5.97 5.38 -46.40
C GLN A 352 -4.85 5.53 -47.44
N MET A 353 -3.85 4.63 -47.42
CA MET A 353 -2.83 4.60 -48.47
C MET A 353 -3.43 4.26 -49.84
N ARG A 354 -4.34 3.29 -49.90
CA ARG A 354 -5.05 2.91 -51.13
C ARG A 354 -5.89 4.05 -51.68
N GLU A 355 -6.67 4.70 -50.82
CA GLU A 355 -7.47 5.88 -51.16
C GLU A 355 -6.57 6.97 -51.74
N PHE A 356 -5.46 7.29 -51.08
CA PHE A 356 -4.54 8.32 -51.49
C PHE A 356 -3.96 8.06 -52.89
N TYR A 357 -3.40 6.88 -53.14
CA TYR A 357 -2.84 6.56 -54.46
C TYR A 357 -3.91 6.35 -55.53
N ALA A 358 -5.12 5.89 -55.17
CA ALA A 358 -6.23 5.82 -56.10
C ALA A 358 -6.64 7.22 -56.57
N MET A 359 -6.75 8.19 -55.65
CA MET A 359 -7.01 9.59 -56.02
C MET A 359 -5.91 10.17 -56.90
N MET A 360 -4.64 9.94 -56.58
CA MET A 360 -3.52 10.42 -57.41
C MET A 360 -3.56 9.79 -58.81
N ALA A 361 -3.81 8.48 -58.90
CA ALA A 361 -3.96 7.79 -60.18
C ALA A 361 -5.11 8.37 -61.00
N LEU A 362 -6.23 8.71 -60.35
CA LEU A 362 -7.42 9.29 -60.98
C LEU A 362 -7.32 10.79 -61.29
N GLN A 363 -6.47 11.55 -60.61
CA GLN A 363 -6.19 12.95 -60.97
C GLN A 363 -5.21 13.04 -62.14
N GLY A 364 -4.26 12.11 -62.21
CA GLY A 364 -3.17 12.15 -63.18
C GLY A 364 -2.21 13.32 -62.93
N GLY A 365 -1.24 13.52 -63.83
CA GLY A 365 -0.23 14.57 -63.68
C GLY A 365 0.84 14.24 -62.63
N LEU A 366 0.94 12.97 -62.25
CA LEU A 366 1.90 12.52 -61.25
C LEU A 366 3.32 12.53 -61.84
N GLN A 367 4.24 13.21 -61.16
CA GLN A 367 5.66 13.18 -61.49
C GLN A 367 6.33 11.93 -60.89
N ASP A 368 5.93 10.76 -61.37
CA ASP A 368 6.55 9.47 -61.03
C ASP A 368 6.95 8.76 -62.34
N PRO A 369 8.25 8.66 -62.66
CA PRO A 369 8.73 8.00 -63.88
C PRO A 369 8.33 6.52 -63.99
N THR A 370 8.04 5.86 -62.85
CA THR A 370 7.65 4.45 -62.80
C THR A 370 6.15 4.23 -63.00
N ALA A 371 5.35 5.31 -62.94
CA ALA A 371 3.91 5.22 -63.13
C ALA A 371 3.55 5.04 -64.61
N PRO A 372 2.44 4.37 -64.96
CA PRO A 372 1.94 4.31 -66.33
C PRO A 372 1.66 5.70 -66.92
N ARG A 373 1.78 5.85 -68.25
CA ARG A 373 1.54 7.13 -68.95
C ARG A 373 0.18 7.76 -68.61
N VAL A 374 -0.87 6.94 -68.42
CA VAL A 374 -2.22 7.39 -68.03
C VAL A 374 -2.28 8.05 -66.64
N VAL A 375 -1.34 7.71 -65.74
CA VAL A 375 -1.19 8.32 -64.41
C VAL A 375 -0.24 9.54 -64.47
N GLN A 376 0.79 9.49 -65.32
CA GLN A 376 1.73 10.60 -65.48
C GLN A 376 1.10 11.83 -66.16
N VAL A 377 0.23 11.62 -67.15
CA VAL A 377 -0.34 12.73 -67.94
C VAL A 377 -1.44 13.44 -67.13
N ARG A 378 -1.37 14.78 -67.09
CA ARG A 378 -2.42 15.62 -66.47
C ARG A 378 -3.73 15.46 -67.23
N ARG A 379 -4.81 15.24 -66.51
CA ARG A 379 -6.14 15.04 -67.13
C ARG A 379 -6.78 16.36 -67.52
N MET A 380 -7.43 16.36 -68.68
CA MET A 380 -8.28 17.47 -69.11
C MET A 380 -9.63 17.41 -68.39
N PRO A 381 -10.18 18.55 -67.93
CA PRO A 381 -11.53 18.61 -67.38
C PRO A 381 -12.56 18.02 -68.36
N GLY A 382 -13.47 17.17 -67.86
CA GLY A 382 -14.56 16.57 -68.65
C GLY A 382 -14.21 15.31 -69.44
N LYS A 383 -12.94 14.90 -69.53
CA LYS A 383 -12.54 13.66 -70.20
C LYS A 383 -12.59 12.47 -69.23
N THR A 384 -13.45 11.49 -69.50
CA THR A 384 -13.53 10.23 -68.74
C THR A 384 -12.46 9.24 -69.22
N LEU A 385 -11.97 8.40 -68.30
CA LEU A 385 -11.08 7.30 -68.64
C LEU A 385 -11.80 6.19 -69.39
N SER A 386 -11.10 5.50 -70.29
CA SER A 386 -11.56 4.22 -70.81
C SER A 386 -11.57 3.14 -69.70
N PRO A 387 -12.33 2.05 -69.84
CA PRO A 387 -12.29 0.92 -68.91
C PRO A 387 -10.88 0.35 -68.68
N GLU A 388 -10.06 0.30 -69.73
CA GLU A 388 -8.68 -0.17 -69.67
C GLU A 388 -7.77 0.80 -68.90
N GLU A 389 -7.95 2.11 -69.13
CA GLU A 389 -7.24 3.17 -68.42
C GLU A 389 -7.60 3.19 -66.92
N MET A 390 -8.88 2.98 -66.58
CA MET A 390 -9.35 2.80 -65.20
C MET A 390 -8.72 1.58 -64.55
N ALA A 391 -8.74 0.43 -65.22
CA ALA A 391 -8.16 -0.80 -64.71
C ALA A 391 -6.64 -0.66 -64.49
N THR A 392 -5.93 0.00 -65.42
CA THR A 392 -4.49 0.27 -65.31
C THR A 392 -4.18 1.21 -64.16
N SER A 393 -4.95 2.30 -64.01
CA SER A 393 -4.81 3.25 -62.90
C SER A 393 -5.03 2.56 -61.55
N ARG A 394 -6.06 1.72 -61.45
CA ARG A 394 -6.38 0.95 -60.24
C ARG A 394 -5.27 -0.04 -59.89
N ARG A 395 -4.77 -0.82 -60.86
CA ARG A 395 -3.67 -1.78 -60.62
C ARG A 395 -2.41 -1.07 -60.13
N TRP A 396 -2.07 0.06 -60.75
CA TRP A 396 -0.93 0.87 -60.30
C TRP A 396 -1.13 1.40 -58.88
N ALA A 397 -2.29 1.98 -58.57
CA ALA A 397 -2.58 2.53 -57.24
C ALA A 397 -2.49 1.45 -56.14
N MET A 398 -3.07 0.27 -56.37
CA MET A 398 -3.01 -0.84 -55.42
C MET A 398 -1.57 -1.35 -55.22
N LYS A 399 -0.80 -1.46 -56.31
CA LYS A 399 0.61 -1.85 -56.25
C LYS A 399 1.43 -0.82 -55.46
N LYS A 400 1.28 0.47 -55.77
CA LYS A 400 2.00 1.56 -55.10
C LYS A 400 1.65 1.63 -53.60
N ALA A 401 0.37 1.49 -53.26
CA ALA A 401 -0.07 1.43 -51.87
C ALA A 401 0.55 0.24 -51.12
N ALA A 402 0.66 -0.93 -51.76
CA ALA A 402 1.29 -2.10 -51.15
C ALA A 402 2.80 -1.90 -50.93
N GLU A 403 3.53 -1.33 -51.90
CA GLU A 403 4.95 -0.99 -51.76
C GLU A 403 5.19 0.00 -50.60
N VAL A 404 4.34 1.02 -50.51
CA VAL A 404 4.42 2.04 -49.45
C VAL A 404 4.01 1.48 -48.10
N ALA A 405 3.04 0.56 -48.06
CA ALA A 405 2.69 -0.17 -46.83
C ALA A 405 3.85 -1.05 -46.37
N GLU A 406 4.55 -1.75 -47.27
CA GLU A 406 5.74 -2.54 -46.92
C GLU A 406 6.85 -1.68 -46.33
N GLU A 407 7.14 -0.53 -46.95
CA GLU A 407 8.14 0.38 -46.43
C GLU A 407 7.70 1.04 -45.12
N THR A 408 6.47 1.54 -45.06
CA THR A 408 5.96 2.34 -43.93
C THR A 408 5.63 1.48 -42.72
N ILE A 409 4.91 0.37 -42.89
CA ILE A 409 4.49 -0.51 -41.79
C ILE A 409 5.60 -1.51 -41.46
N GLY A 410 6.24 -2.09 -42.49
CA GLY A 410 7.26 -3.13 -42.30
C GLY A 410 8.60 -2.60 -41.79
N LYS A 411 9.08 -1.46 -42.33
CA LYS A 411 10.46 -0.98 -42.11
C LYS A 411 10.53 0.35 -41.36
N ARG A 412 9.53 1.22 -41.50
CA ARG A 412 9.44 2.54 -40.86
C ARG A 412 8.27 2.53 -39.86
N ALA A 413 7.86 3.72 -39.40
CA ALA A 413 6.70 3.97 -38.53
C ALA A 413 6.34 2.80 -37.58
N CYS A 414 5.39 1.94 -37.96
CA CYS A 414 4.88 0.84 -37.14
C CYS A 414 5.98 -0.17 -36.74
N GLY A 415 6.72 -0.72 -37.71
CA GLY A 415 7.70 -1.79 -37.51
C GLY A 415 8.91 -1.40 -36.65
N LYS A 416 9.12 -0.10 -36.43
CA LYS A 416 10.14 0.41 -35.49
C LYS A 416 9.76 0.14 -34.02
N CYS A 417 8.48 0.22 -33.69
CA CYS A 417 7.98 0.07 -32.33
C CYS A 417 7.25 -1.26 -32.10
N HIS A 418 6.64 -1.82 -33.14
CA HIS A 418 5.89 -3.07 -33.08
C HIS A 418 6.62 -4.22 -33.75
N PHE A 419 6.27 -5.44 -33.34
CA PHE A 419 6.51 -6.62 -34.16
C PHE A 419 5.41 -6.70 -35.22
N VAL A 420 5.82 -6.84 -36.49
CA VAL A 420 4.92 -6.81 -37.64
C VAL A 420 5.20 -8.01 -38.54
N THR A 421 4.14 -8.58 -39.10
CA THR A 421 4.24 -9.63 -40.12
C THR A 421 3.53 -9.18 -41.41
N PRO A 422 4.09 -9.54 -42.58
CA PRO A 422 3.51 -9.17 -43.86
C PRO A 422 2.13 -9.83 -44.04
N PRO A 423 1.27 -9.27 -44.92
CA PRO A 423 0.01 -9.89 -45.30
C PRO A 423 0.21 -11.32 -45.81
N GLU A 424 -0.77 -12.19 -45.60
CA GLU A 424 -0.72 -13.55 -46.13
C GLU A 424 -0.61 -13.53 -47.66
N VAL A 425 0.24 -14.43 -48.19
CA VAL A 425 0.47 -14.55 -49.64
C VAL A 425 -0.85 -14.93 -50.32
N GLY A 426 -1.31 -14.09 -51.24
CA GLY A 426 -2.59 -14.28 -51.94
C GLY A 426 -3.80 -13.67 -51.24
N SER A 427 -3.64 -13.04 -50.06
CA SER A 427 -4.72 -12.25 -49.45
C SER A 427 -5.07 -11.04 -50.33
N ALA A 428 -6.36 -10.89 -50.64
CA ALA A 428 -6.83 -9.74 -51.40
C ALA A 428 -6.85 -8.45 -50.57
N ASP A 429 -6.89 -8.56 -49.24
CA ASP A 429 -6.98 -7.40 -48.36
C ASP A 429 -5.63 -6.74 -48.10
N GLY A 430 -4.49 -7.42 -48.31
CA GLY A 430 -3.14 -6.86 -48.21
C GLY A 430 -2.82 -6.20 -46.86
N ILE A 431 -3.45 -6.68 -45.78
CA ILE A 431 -3.35 -6.06 -44.45
C ILE A 431 -2.19 -6.66 -43.67
N TRP A 432 -1.36 -5.78 -43.12
CA TRP A 432 -0.27 -6.15 -42.23
C TRP A 432 -0.80 -6.50 -40.85
N HIS A 433 -0.26 -7.57 -40.28
CA HIS A 433 -0.52 -7.88 -38.88
C HIS A 433 0.50 -7.15 -38.01
N VAL A 434 0.01 -6.24 -37.18
CA VAL A 434 0.81 -5.43 -36.24
C VAL A 434 0.47 -5.89 -34.84
N MET A 435 1.43 -6.45 -34.12
CA MET A 435 1.19 -6.98 -32.78
C MET A 435 0.83 -5.84 -31.82
N PRO A 436 -0.28 -5.95 -31.07
CA PRO A 436 -0.67 -4.94 -30.08
C PRO A 436 0.33 -4.91 -28.93
N VAL A 437 0.51 -3.72 -28.34
CA VAL A 437 1.33 -3.52 -27.15
C VAL A 437 0.46 -3.71 -25.90
N HIS A 438 0.95 -4.52 -24.97
CA HIS A 438 0.30 -4.77 -23.69
C HIS A 438 1.25 -4.40 -22.55
N LEU A 439 1.05 -3.21 -21.96
CA LEU A 439 1.81 -2.77 -20.80
C LEU A 439 1.13 -3.26 -19.52
N VAL A 440 1.93 -3.67 -18.54
CA VAL A 440 1.45 -3.89 -17.17
C VAL A 440 1.13 -2.54 -16.54
N ASP A 441 -0.13 -2.36 -16.18
CA ASP A 441 -0.66 -1.19 -15.48
C ASP A 441 -0.26 -1.17 -13.99
N ARG A 442 -0.23 -2.35 -13.36
CA ARG A 442 0.15 -2.50 -11.95
C ARG A 442 1.03 -3.72 -11.71
N TRP A 443 2.32 -3.48 -11.49
CA TRP A 443 3.31 -4.53 -11.21
C TRP A 443 3.08 -5.23 -9.87
N MET A 444 2.64 -4.50 -8.83
CA MET A 444 2.40 -5.06 -7.49
C MET A 444 0.93 -4.87 -7.08
N PRO A 445 0.01 -5.74 -7.56
CA PRO A 445 -1.43 -5.58 -7.30
C PRO A 445 -1.83 -5.76 -5.84
N LYS A 446 -1.00 -6.44 -5.05
CA LYS A 446 -1.22 -6.72 -3.61
C LYS A 446 -0.39 -5.85 -2.67
N GLY A 447 0.40 -4.93 -3.21
CA GLY A 447 1.15 -3.93 -2.47
C GLY A 447 0.64 -2.53 -2.79
N ARG A 448 0.84 -1.60 -1.86
CA ARG A 448 0.66 -0.17 -2.09
C ARG A 448 2.00 0.54 -2.02
N PHE A 449 2.25 1.38 -3.01
CA PHE A 449 3.36 2.31 -3.07
C PHE A 449 2.83 3.57 -3.76
N VAL A 450 3.11 4.74 -3.19
CA VAL A 450 2.60 6.03 -3.69
C VAL A 450 3.81 6.89 -4.07
N HIS A 451 3.98 7.14 -5.36
CA HIS A 451 5.06 7.99 -5.90
C HIS A 451 4.94 9.44 -5.40
N ARG A 452 3.72 9.93 -5.14
CA ARG A 452 3.51 11.28 -4.58
C ARG A 452 4.17 11.46 -3.22
N ASP A 453 4.27 10.41 -2.41
CA ASP A 453 4.94 10.50 -1.11
C ASP A 453 6.48 10.55 -1.26
N HIS A 454 6.98 10.24 -2.46
CA HIS A 454 8.41 10.21 -2.84
C HIS A 454 8.75 11.24 -3.93
N GLN A 455 7.90 12.23 -4.16
CA GLN A 455 8.03 13.19 -5.28
C GLN A 455 9.33 14.01 -5.25
N GLN A 456 10.00 14.08 -4.11
CA GLN A 456 11.25 14.84 -3.94
C GLN A 456 12.50 14.00 -4.26
N GLU A 457 12.33 12.69 -4.42
CA GLU A 457 13.38 11.79 -4.88
C GLU A 457 13.46 11.79 -6.40
N ALA A 458 14.69 11.75 -6.92
CA ALA A 458 14.87 11.60 -8.36
C ALA A 458 14.45 10.20 -8.80
N CYS A 459 13.73 10.10 -9.93
CA CYS A 459 13.29 8.81 -10.49
C CYS A 459 14.49 7.86 -10.72
N GLU A 460 15.62 8.40 -11.19
CA GLU A 460 16.86 7.65 -11.45
C GLU A 460 17.48 7.05 -10.18
N SER A 461 17.09 7.52 -9.00
CA SER A 461 17.56 6.95 -7.73
C SER A 461 17.02 5.53 -7.51
N CYS A 462 15.84 5.21 -8.06
CA CYS A 462 15.19 3.92 -7.92
C CYS A 462 15.07 3.14 -9.25
N HIS A 463 14.96 3.84 -10.38
CA HIS A 463 14.74 3.25 -11.69
C HIS A 463 15.97 3.42 -12.59
N THR A 464 16.48 2.32 -13.12
CA THR A 464 17.67 2.30 -13.99
C THR A 464 17.36 2.55 -15.48
N ALA A 465 16.45 3.49 -15.74
CA ALA A 465 15.90 3.73 -17.08
C ALA A 465 16.93 4.19 -18.11
N ARG A 466 17.89 5.04 -17.73
CA ARG A 466 18.93 5.53 -18.64
C ARG A 466 19.87 4.44 -19.16
N THR A 467 19.87 3.26 -18.54
CA THR A 467 20.68 2.11 -18.97
C THR A 467 19.89 1.02 -19.67
N SER A 468 18.55 1.11 -19.68
CA SER A 468 17.70 0.12 -20.32
C SER A 468 17.72 0.27 -21.83
N LYS A 469 18.08 -0.82 -22.51
CA LYS A 469 18.21 -0.88 -23.97
C LYS A 469 16.99 -1.51 -24.63
N ARG A 470 16.10 -2.12 -23.83
CA ARG A 470 14.97 -2.90 -24.31
C ARG A 470 13.76 -2.70 -23.41
N ALA A 471 12.57 -2.72 -24.00
CA ALA A 471 11.32 -2.65 -23.24
C ALA A 471 11.06 -3.90 -22.37
N GLU A 472 11.82 -4.98 -22.60
CA GLU A 472 11.79 -6.19 -21.78
C GLU A 472 12.45 -6.01 -20.42
N ASP A 473 13.29 -4.99 -20.25
CA ASP A 473 14.01 -4.74 -19.00
C ASP A 473 13.01 -4.28 -17.92
N VAL A 474 12.91 -5.03 -16.82
CA VAL A 474 12.07 -4.67 -15.67
C VAL A 474 12.85 -3.73 -14.75
N MET A 475 12.56 -2.44 -14.84
CA MET A 475 13.28 -1.38 -14.12
C MET A 475 12.63 -1.07 -12.76
N LEU A 476 12.28 -2.09 -11.96
CA LEU A 476 11.75 -1.89 -10.61
C LEU A 476 12.88 -1.95 -9.57
N PRO A 477 12.87 -1.09 -8.55
CA PRO A 477 13.86 -1.17 -7.48
C PRO A 477 13.71 -2.47 -6.67
N SER A 478 14.84 -3.04 -6.24
CA SER A 478 14.86 -4.12 -5.26
C SER A 478 14.42 -3.63 -3.88
N ILE A 479 14.12 -4.58 -2.99
CA ILE A 479 13.83 -4.25 -1.59
C ILE A 479 14.99 -3.54 -0.89
N GLU A 480 16.24 -3.83 -1.29
CA GLU A 480 17.44 -3.18 -0.77
C GLU A 480 17.37 -1.66 -0.98
N ARG A 481 16.96 -1.21 -2.17
CA ARG A 481 16.84 0.22 -2.45
C ARG A 481 15.82 0.91 -1.55
N CYS A 482 14.70 0.24 -1.23
CA CYS A 482 13.74 0.76 -0.27
C CYS A 482 14.33 0.81 1.15
N ARG A 483 15.12 -0.20 1.51
CA ARG A 483 15.79 -0.31 2.81
C ARG A 483 16.89 0.72 3.04
N ASP A 484 17.32 1.47 2.02
CA ASP A 484 18.22 2.62 2.20
C ASP A 484 17.59 3.69 3.12
N CYS A 485 16.28 3.92 2.98
CA CYS A 485 15.54 4.92 3.73
C CYS A 485 14.48 4.35 4.68
N HIS A 486 13.97 3.15 4.40
CA HIS A 486 12.97 2.48 5.22
C HIS A 486 13.58 1.34 6.05
N SER A 487 12.94 0.97 7.16
CA SER A 487 13.35 -0.16 7.99
C SER A 487 12.17 -0.76 8.76
N GLY A 488 12.44 -1.79 9.55
CA GLY A 488 11.45 -2.38 10.46
C GLY A 488 11.14 -1.48 11.66
N GLU A 489 10.24 -1.95 12.52
CA GLU A 489 9.69 -1.23 13.67
C GLU A 489 10.72 -0.76 14.70
N GLU A 490 11.80 -1.52 14.91
CA GLU A 490 12.86 -1.22 15.90
C GLU A 490 13.89 -0.18 15.43
N SER A 491 13.69 0.44 14.27
CA SER A 491 14.66 1.36 13.69
C SER A 491 14.56 2.77 14.29
N THR A 492 15.71 3.38 14.58
CA THR A 492 15.80 4.73 15.17
C THR A 492 16.29 5.82 14.21
N GLY A 493 16.60 5.47 12.95
CA GLY A 493 17.20 6.40 11.97
C GLY A 493 16.65 6.28 10.55
N LYS A 494 15.57 5.53 10.36
CA LYS A 494 14.92 5.28 9.07
C LYS A 494 13.41 5.38 9.22
N VAL A 495 12.72 5.55 8.10
CA VAL A 495 11.26 5.52 8.08
C VAL A 495 10.79 4.13 8.48
N ILE A 496 9.99 4.05 9.55
CA ILE A 496 9.43 2.79 10.02
C ILE A 496 8.37 2.31 9.02
N SER A 497 8.57 1.10 8.49
CA SER A 497 7.68 0.43 7.56
C SER A 497 7.30 -0.93 8.11
N VAL A 498 6.10 -1.00 8.69
CA VAL A 498 5.51 -2.25 9.17
C VAL A 498 4.75 -2.97 8.05
N CYS A 499 4.28 -4.20 8.29
CA CYS A 499 3.59 -5.00 7.27
C CYS A 499 2.40 -4.27 6.65
N ILE A 500 1.61 -3.58 7.49
CA ILE A 500 0.42 -2.85 7.05
C ILE A 500 0.76 -1.54 6.34
N THR A 501 2.03 -1.10 6.28
CA THR A 501 2.46 0.08 5.49
C THR A 501 2.31 -0.18 4.00
N CYS A 502 2.56 -1.42 3.56
CA CYS A 502 2.51 -1.82 2.15
C CYS A 502 1.36 -2.78 1.85
N HIS A 503 0.93 -3.58 2.83
CA HIS A 503 -0.12 -4.58 2.64
C HIS A 503 -1.44 -4.13 3.25
N LYS A 504 -2.54 -4.54 2.62
CA LYS A 504 -3.88 -4.44 3.19
C LYS A 504 -4.25 -5.79 3.78
N PHE A 505 -4.78 -5.80 5.00
CA PHE A 505 -5.25 -7.04 5.61
C PHE A 505 -6.53 -7.52 4.91
N HIS A 506 -7.65 -6.80 5.05
CA HIS A 506 -8.91 -7.16 4.39
C HIS A 506 -8.83 -7.01 2.87
N GLN A 507 -8.97 -8.13 2.15
CA GLN A 507 -8.79 -8.19 0.70
C GLN A 507 -10.14 -8.11 -0.03
N PRO A 508 -10.25 -7.26 -1.07
CA PRO A 508 -11.40 -7.26 -1.96
C PRO A 508 -11.70 -8.66 -2.53
N HIS A 509 -12.98 -8.99 -2.62
CA HIS A 509 -13.50 -10.24 -3.21
C HIS A 509 -13.21 -11.52 -2.41
N MET A 510 -12.81 -11.40 -1.14
CA MET A 510 -12.85 -12.52 -0.20
C MET A 510 -14.23 -12.64 0.46
N GLY A 511 -14.53 -13.81 1.03
CA GLY A 511 -15.75 -14.00 1.83
C GLY A 511 -15.79 -13.06 3.04
N PRO A 512 -16.97 -12.81 3.65
CA PRO A 512 -17.10 -11.92 4.80
C PRO A 512 -16.38 -12.49 6.04
N MET A 513 -15.86 -11.60 6.88
CA MET A 513 -15.48 -11.90 8.26
C MET A 513 -16.74 -12.24 9.06
N LYS A 514 -16.62 -13.15 10.02
CA LYS A 514 -17.73 -13.53 10.92
C LYS A 514 -17.32 -13.26 12.36
N ALA A 515 -18.32 -13.12 13.23
CA ALA A 515 -18.10 -13.07 14.67
C ALA A 515 -17.37 -14.34 15.13
N SER A 516 -16.49 -14.17 16.12
CA SER A 516 -15.73 -15.28 16.67
C SER A 516 -16.65 -16.32 17.33
N ASN A 517 -16.34 -17.60 17.08
CA ASN A 517 -17.03 -18.73 17.71
C ASN A 517 -16.46 -19.09 19.09
N SER A 518 -15.46 -18.34 19.60
CA SER A 518 -14.75 -18.65 20.86
C SER A 518 -15.64 -18.64 22.11
N GLY A 519 -16.87 -18.11 22.03
CA GLY A 519 -17.88 -18.19 23.08
C GLY A 519 -18.77 -19.45 23.08
N ARG A 520 -18.71 -20.30 22.06
CA ARG A 520 -19.61 -21.47 21.91
C ARG A 520 -19.04 -22.77 22.47
N MET A 521 -17.86 -22.72 23.08
CA MET A 521 -17.14 -23.85 23.68
C MET A 521 -17.47 -24.03 25.17
N THR A 522 -18.73 -23.85 25.57
CA THR A 522 -19.21 -24.23 26.91
C THR A 522 -20.65 -24.71 26.82
N GLU A 523 -20.87 -25.95 26.37
CA GLU A 523 -22.06 -26.76 26.71
C GLU A 523 -21.99 -28.18 26.11
N THR A 524 -20.88 -28.90 26.32
CA THR A 524 -21.00 -30.35 26.41
C THR A 524 -21.56 -30.68 27.78
N LYS A 525 -22.89 -30.74 27.87
CA LYS A 525 -23.60 -31.39 28.96
C LYS A 525 -23.00 -32.79 29.15
N SER A 526 -22.22 -32.96 30.21
CA SER A 526 -22.04 -34.26 30.84
C SER A 526 -23.39 -34.70 31.38
N GLY A 527 -24.14 -35.43 30.58
CA GLY A 527 -25.44 -35.98 30.92
C GLY A 527 -25.36 -37.49 31.08
N SER A 528 -25.33 -37.92 32.34
CA SER A 528 -25.67 -39.25 32.90
C SER A 528 -24.74 -40.43 32.61
#